data_AF-A0A8S2RL81-F1
#
_entry.id   AF-A0A8S2RL81-F1
#
_cell.length_a   1.000
_cell.length_b   1.000
_cell.length_c   1.000
_cell.angle_alpha   90.00
_cell.angle_beta   90.00
_cell.angle_gamma   90.00
#
_symmetry.space_group_name_H-M   'P 1'
#
loop_
_entity.id
_entity.type
_entity.pdbx_description
1 polymer ?
#
loop_
_entity_poly.entity_id
_entity_poly.type
_entity_poly.pdbx_seq_one_letter_code
_entity_poly.pdbx_strand_id
1 'polypeptide(L)'
;ALPRDTNGIYFVLTSVDCTATYFCTQACGWHSTDFQSGLIYSWIGNPEQLCPRSCSYQQVSPNGNVGADAMVSVIAHEAAESVSDPYLNAWFDSNCDEVADKCAWTFGTTTALSNGAVYNMVVNNVKYLVQQNWRLATQDCGMS
;
A
#
# COMPACT_ATOMS: atom_id res chain seq x y z
N ALA A 1 14.75 -20.39 4.03
CA ALA A 1 14.99 -19.01 3.58
C ALA A 1 14.12 -18.74 2.37
N LEU A 2 13.63 -17.51 2.19
CA LEU A 2 13.00 -17.10 0.93
C LEU A 2 14.01 -17.31 -0.22
N PRO A 3 13.58 -17.77 -1.41
CA PRO A 3 14.49 -17.88 -2.55
C PRO A 3 15.06 -16.51 -2.86
N ARG A 4 16.36 -16.39 -3.10
CA ARG A 4 16.98 -15.10 -3.46
C ARG A 4 16.73 -14.81 -4.94
N ASP A 5 15.96 -13.78 -5.22
CA ASP A 5 15.76 -13.21 -6.56
C ASP A 5 15.98 -11.70 -6.47
N THR A 6 17.06 -11.23 -7.09
CA THR A 6 17.40 -9.80 -7.11
C THR A 6 16.53 -9.00 -8.08
N ASN A 7 15.59 -9.63 -8.79
CA ASN A 7 14.57 -8.96 -9.60
C ASN A 7 13.17 -9.04 -8.97
N GLY A 8 13.06 -9.65 -7.79
CA GLY A 8 11.79 -9.83 -7.08
C GLY A 8 11.55 -8.75 -6.02
N ILE A 9 10.27 -8.51 -5.73
CA ILE A 9 9.81 -7.74 -4.56
C ILE A 9 9.07 -8.71 -3.64
N TYR A 10 9.44 -8.75 -2.36
CA TYR A 10 8.90 -9.70 -1.39
C TYR A 10 7.93 -8.98 -0.45
N PHE A 11 6.69 -9.44 -0.39
CA PHE A 11 5.71 -8.90 0.54
C PHE A 11 5.59 -9.76 1.79
N VAL A 12 5.79 -9.14 2.96
CA VAL A 12 5.49 -9.71 4.27
C VAL A 12 4.11 -9.20 4.69
N LEU A 13 3.10 -10.06 4.55
CA LEU A 13 1.73 -9.76 4.94
C LEU A 13 1.48 -10.26 6.36
N THR A 14 0.99 -9.39 7.23
CA THR A 14 0.77 -9.78 8.63
C THR A 14 -0.65 -10.30 8.91
N SER A 15 -0.75 -11.13 9.94
CA SER A 15 -2.03 -11.50 10.54
C SER A 15 -2.59 -10.33 11.36
N VAL A 16 -3.90 -10.39 11.66
CA VAL A 16 -4.63 -9.36 12.41
C VAL A 16 -4.09 -9.09 13.83
N ASP A 17 -3.37 -10.04 14.41
CA ASP A 17 -2.82 -10.01 15.77
C ASP A 17 -1.32 -9.65 15.83
N CYS A 18 -0.70 -9.38 14.67
CA CYS A 18 0.71 -9.02 14.60
C CYS A 18 0.94 -7.57 15.01
N THR A 19 1.84 -7.35 15.98
CA THR A 19 2.27 -6.02 16.41
C THR A 19 3.68 -5.71 15.90
N ALA A 20 3.93 -4.45 15.55
CA ALA A 20 5.23 -3.95 15.16
C ALA A 20 5.41 -2.50 15.63
N THR A 21 6.64 -2.08 15.90
CA THR A 21 6.97 -0.80 16.56
C THR A 21 6.37 0.43 15.87
N TYR A 22 6.27 0.42 14.55
CA TYR A 22 5.80 1.57 13.75
C TYR A 22 4.39 1.39 13.20
N PHE A 23 3.84 0.18 13.30
CA PHE A 23 2.52 -0.13 12.79
C PHE A 23 1.46 0.63 13.58
N CYS A 24 0.45 1.16 12.88
CA CYS A 24 -0.68 1.90 13.44
C CYS A 24 -0.36 3.26 14.09
N THR A 25 0.92 3.64 14.17
CA THR A 25 1.36 4.89 14.79
C THR A 25 2.08 5.80 13.81
N GLN A 26 2.89 5.22 12.92
CA GLN A 26 3.66 5.97 11.93
C GLN A 26 3.34 5.51 10.51
N ALA A 27 3.13 4.21 10.30
CA ALA A 27 2.87 3.68 8.98
C ALA A 27 1.92 2.47 8.99
N CYS A 28 1.31 2.21 7.83
CA CYS A 28 0.46 1.05 7.58
C CYS A 28 1.21 -0.06 6.83
N GLY A 29 2.23 0.32 6.06
CA GLY A 29 3.24 -0.51 5.44
C GLY A 29 4.56 0.25 5.38
N TRP A 30 5.59 -0.40 4.89
CA TRP A 30 6.86 0.24 4.51
C TRP A 30 7.65 -0.72 3.61
N HIS A 31 8.50 -0.19 2.75
CA HIS A 31 9.46 -0.97 1.98
C HIS A 31 10.91 -0.70 2.40
N SER A 32 11.79 -1.66 2.10
CA SER A 32 13.22 -1.56 2.38
C SER A 32 14.00 -2.58 1.56
N THR A 33 15.31 -2.55 1.70
CA THR A 33 16.23 -3.51 1.09
C THR A 33 17.10 -4.17 2.15
N ASP A 34 17.31 -5.47 2.03
CA ASP A 34 18.44 -6.12 2.69
C ASP A 34 19.71 -5.83 1.87
N PHE A 35 20.52 -4.87 2.35
CA PHE A 35 21.76 -4.45 1.69
C PHE A 35 22.80 -5.57 1.54
N GLN A 36 22.71 -6.68 2.27
CA GLN A 36 23.63 -7.81 2.11
C GLN A 36 23.22 -8.69 0.92
N SER A 37 21.93 -8.97 0.79
CA SER A 37 21.41 -9.86 -0.26
C SER A 37 20.94 -9.13 -1.53
N GLY A 38 20.68 -7.82 -1.42
CA GLY A 38 20.06 -7.00 -2.46
C GLY A 38 18.57 -7.28 -2.66
N LEU A 39 17.91 -7.89 -1.67
CA LEU A 39 16.48 -8.20 -1.73
C LEU A 39 15.64 -6.99 -1.34
N ILE A 40 14.67 -6.65 -2.18
CA ILE A 40 13.68 -5.60 -1.92
C ILE A 40 12.47 -6.24 -1.28
N TYR A 41 11.98 -5.68 -0.18
CA TYR A 41 10.82 -6.22 0.51
C TYR A 41 9.95 -5.12 1.08
N SER A 42 8.66 -5.44 1.20
CA SER A 42 7.67 -4.57 1.82
C SER A 42 6.99 -5.31 2.96
N TRP A 43 6.78 -4.62 4.07
CA TRP A 43 6.00 -5.09 5.19
C TRP A 43 4.62 -4.43 5.14
N ILE A 44 3.56 -5.22 5.25
CA ILE A 44 2.18 -4.76 5.17
C ILE A 44 1.43 -5.18 6.43
N GLY A 45 0.98 -4.20 7.20
CA GLY A 45 0.24 -4.43 8.42
C GLY A 45 -1.25 -4.67 8.17
N ASN A 46 -1.82 -5.69 8.80
CA ASN A 46 -3.26 -5.90 8.82
C ASN A 46 -3.93 -5.04 9.91
N PRO A 47 -4.73 -4.03 9.55
CA PRO A 47 -5.20 -3.05 10.53
C PRO A 47 -6.46 -3.48 11.28
N GLU A 48 -7.08 -4.60 10.92
CA GLU A 48 -8.45 -4.96 11.31
C GLU A 48 -8.70 -4.89 12.82
N GLN A 49 -7.77 -5.36 13.65
CA GLN A 49 -7.91 -5.36 15.10
C GLN A 49 -7.21 -4.18 15.78
N LEU A 50 -5.99 -3.84 15.35
CA LEU A 50 -5.13 -2.90 16.07
C LEU A 50 -5.48 -1.43 15.78
N CYS A 51 -5.77 -1.09 14.52
CA CYS A 51 -6.03 0.29 14.12
C CYS A 51 -6.93 0.40 12.88
N PRO A 52 -8.13 -0.17 12.92
CA PRO A 52 -8.98 -0.26 11.74
C PRO A 52 -9.33 1.11 11.16
N ARG A 53 -9.27 2.19 11.95
CA ARG A 53 -9.53 3.57 11.48
C ARG A 53 -8.30 4.34 11.00
N SER A 54 -7.09 3.93 11.38
CA SER A 54 -5.86 4.64 11.00
C SER A 54 -5.34 4.16 9.65
N CYS A 55 -5.49 2.85 9.39
CA CYS A 55 -4.90 2.19 8.23
C CYS A 55 -5.95 1.56 7.30
N SER A 56 -7.24 1.84 7.52
CA SER A 56 -8.30 1.59 6.53
C SER A 56 -9.14 2.84 6.33
N TYR A 57 -9.30 3.24 5.06
CA TYR A 57 -10.15 4.37 4.69
C TYR A 57 -11.63 4.12 5.01
N GLN A 58 -12.09 2.87 4.88
CA GLN A 58 -13.49 2.50 5.08
C GLN A 58 -13.63 1.28 5.99
N GLN A 59 -14.69 1.28 6.80
CA GLN A 59 -15.00 0.19 7.74
C GLN A 59 -16.02 -0.81 7.19
N VAL A 60 -16.47 -0.56 5.95
CA VAL A 60 -17.35 -1.43 5.18
C VAL A 60 -16.54 -2.00 4.05
N SER A 61 -16.60 -3.32 3.89
CA SER A 61 -15.76 -4.05 2.94
C SER A 61 -16.55 -4.33 1.65
N PRO A 62 -15.98 -4.05 0.45
CA PRO A 62 -16.50 -4.58 -0.80
C PRO A 62 -16.41 -6.11 -0.92
N ASN A 63 -15.50 -6.76 -0.19
CA ASN A 63 -15.15 -8.19 -0.36
C ASN A 63 -15.38 -9.07 0.89
N GLY A 64 -15.99 -8.53 1.95
CA GLY A 64 -16.27 -9.26 3.20
C GLY A 64 -15.12 -9.31 4.21
N ASN A 65 -14.00 -8.63 3.97
CA ASN A 65 -12.86 -8.54 4.89
C ASN A 65 -12.23 -7.14 4.84
N VAL A 66 -12.41 -6.35 5.90
CA VAL A 66 -11.93 -4.95 5.97
C VAL A 66 -10.40 -4.88 6.03
N GLY A 67 -9.76 -5.78 6.80
CA GLY A 67 -8.31 -5.81 6.92
C GLY A 67 -7.62 -6.07 5.58
N ALA A 68 -8.06 -7.11 4.87
CA ALA A 68 -7.53 -7.49 3.57
C ALA A 68 -7.76 -6.39 2.52
N ASP A 69 -8.96 -5.79 2.48
CA ASP A 69 -9.25 -4.71 1.55
C ASP A 69 -8.37 -3.47 1.78
N ALA A 70 -8.10 -3.15 3.05
CA ALA A 70 -7.18 -2.08 3.41
C ALA A 70 -5.74 -2.41 3.02
N MET A 71 -5.29 -3.63 3.29
CA MET A 71 -3.95 -4.11 2.94
C MET A 71 -3.68 -4.05 1.44
N VAL A 72 -4.67 -4.30 0.57
CA VAL A 72 -4.49 -4.18 -0.89
C VAL A 72 -4.08 -2.77 -1.29
N SER A 73 -4.66 -1.73 -0.67
CA SER A 73 -4.26 -0.36 -0.95
C SER A 73 -2.83 -0.07 -0.51
N VAL A 74 -2.42 -0.61 0.65
CA VAL A 74 -1.05 -0.45 1.16
C VAL A 74 -0.07 -1.24 0.30
N ILE A 75 -0.41 -2.45 -0.15
CA ILE A 75 0.41 -3.24 -1.08
C ILE A 75 0.69 -2.44 -2.35
N ALA A 76 -0.33 -1.79 -2.92
CA ALA A 76 -0.15 -0.98 -4.12
C ALA A 76 0.77 0.23 -3.88
N HIS A 77 0.64 0.88 -2.72
CA HIS A 77 1.52 1.97 -2.27
C HIS A 77 2.97 1.50 -2.22
N GLU A 78 3.25 0.49 -1.39
CA GLU A 78 4.61 0.00 -1.17
C GLU A 78 5.21 -0.63 -2.44
N ALA A 79 4.39 -1.22 -3.31
CA ALA A 79 4.85 -1.75 -4.59
C ALA A 79 5.35 -0.64 -5.53
N ALA A 80 4.66 0.49 -5.58
CA ALA A 80 5.06 1.61 -6.43
C ALA A 80 6.37 2.23 -5.94
N GLU A 81 6.53 2.35 -4.63
CA GLU A 81 7.74 2.86 -3.99
C GLU A 81 8.90 1.87 -4.13
N SER A 82 8.68 0.58 -3.88
CA SER A 82 9.70 -0.46 -4.09
C SER A 82 10.23 -0.52 -5.54
N VAL A 83 9.41 -0.15 -6.53
CA VAL A 83 9.84 -0.11 -7.95
C VAL A 83 10.56 1.19 -8.30
N SER A 84 10.16 2.32 -7.70
CA SER A 84 10.70 3.64 -8.02
C SER A 84 11.92 4.03 -7.17
N ASP A 85 12.01 3.48 -5.96
CA ASP A 85 13.15 3.61 -5.05
C ASP A 85 13.56 2.29 -4.36
N PRO A 86 13.97 1.26 -5.12
CA PRO A 86 14.25 -0.07 -4.57
C PRO A 86 15.34 -0.13 -3.48
N TYR A 87 16.24 0.85 -3.45
CA TYR A 87 17.40 0.88 -2.55
C TYR A 87 17.45 2.12 -1.65
N LEU A 88 16.34 2.85 -1.54
CA LEU A 88 16.18 4.03 -0.68
C LEU A 88 17.16 5.18 -1.05
N ASN A 89 17.46 5.32 -2.34
CA ASN A 89 18.41 6.29 -2.88
C ASN A 89 18.12 6.73 -4.33
N ALA A 90 16.91 6.52 -4.84
CA ALA A 90 16.51 6.84 -6.20
C ALA A 90 15.40 7.90 -6.24
N TRP A 91 14.14 7.54 -6.42
CA TRP A 91 13.08 8.52 -6.65
C TRP A 91 12.38 8.94 -5.36
N PHE A 92 12.53 10.22 -5.00
CA PHE A 92 11.73 10.94 -4.00
C PHE A 92 11.86 12.43 -4.27
N ASP A 93 10.93 13.24 -3.77
CA ASP A 93 10.98 14.69 -3.92
C ASP A 93 11.85 15.40 -2.86
N SER A 94 11.89 16.73 -2.86
CA SER A 94 12.71 17.50 -1.91
C SER A 94 12.24 17.40 -0.44
N ASN A 95 11.03 16.92 -0.20
CA ASN A 95 10.49 16.65 1.15
C ASN A 95 10.68 15.19 1.56
N CYS A 96 11.34 14.38 0.72
CA CYS A 96 11.46 12.94 0.84
C CYS A 96 10.14 12.18 0.63
N ASP A 97 9.15 12.77 -0.06
CA ASP A 97 7.93 12.05 -0.42
C ASP A 97 8.19 11.18 -1.67
N GLU A 98 7.89 9.89 -1.58
CA GLU A 98 7.93 8.95 -2.70
C GLU A 98 6.65 8.97 -3.55
N VAL A 99 6.61 8.13 -4.60
CA VAL A 99 5.61 8.23 -5.68
C VAL A 99 4.19 8.00 -5.17
N ALA A 100 4.04 7.14 -4.17
CA ALA A 100 2.76 6.84 -3.55
C ALA A 100 2.50 7.77 -2.35
N ASP A 101 3.51 8.13 -1.55
CA ASP A 101 3.41 9.14 -0.47
C ASP A 101 2.73 10.43 -0.92
N LYS A 102 3.14 10.98 -2.07
CA LYS A 102 2.57 12.22 -2.62
C LYS A 102 1.07 12.15 -2.89
N CYS A 103 0.51 10.95 -2.96
CA CYS A 103 -0.89 10.67 -3.22
C CYS A 103 -1.53 9.79 -2.15
N ALA A 104 -0.89 9.65 -0.99
CA ALA A 104 -1.39 8.87 0.11
C ALA A 104 -2.82 9.29 0.46
N TRP A 105 -3.68 8.28 0.65
CA TRP A 105 -5.11 8.41 0.95
C TRP A 105 -5.94 9.18 -0.10
N THR A 106 -5.40 9.39 -1.31
CA THR A 106 -6.12 9.99 -2.44
C THR A 106 -6.63 8.90 -3.37
N PHE A 107 -7.95 8.73 -3.45
CA PHE A 107 -8.57 7.62 -4.19
C PHE A 107 -9.20 8.03 -5.52
N GLY A 108 -9.22 9.32 -5.86
CA GLY A 108 -9.86 9.84 -7.06
C GLY A 108 -11.36 9.53 -7.13
N THR A 109 -11.86 9.22 -8.33
CA THR A 109 -13.27 8.89 -8.53
C THR A 109 -13.59 7.48 -8.01
N THR A 110 -14.62 7.37 -7.18
CA THR A 110 -15.08 6.11 -6.61
C THR A 110 -16.52 5.79 -7.01
N THR A 111 -16.88 4.52 -6.96
CA THR A 111 -18.26 4.02 -7.11
C THR A 111 -18.71 3.40 -5.81
N ALA A 112 -19.93 3.72 -5.37
CA ALA A 112 -20.52 3.16 -4.16
C ALA A 112 -21.24 1.83 -4.43
N LEU A 113 -21.16 0.92 -3.46
CA LEU A 113 -21.94 -0.30 -3.36
C LEU A 113 -23.16 -0.09 -2.47
N SER A 114 -24.12 -1.01 -2.56
CA SER A 114 -25.35 -0.97 -1.74
C SER A 114 -25.09 -1.06 -0.23
N ASN A 115 -23.96 -1.67 0.18
CA ASN A 115 -23.52 -1.73 1.57
C ASN A 115 -22.75 -0.48 2.04
N GLY A 116 -22.64 0.55 1.20
CA GLY A 116 -21.95 1.81 1.49
C GLY A 116 -20.45 1.78 1.26
N ALA A 117 -19.85 0.61 0.96
CA ALA A 117 -18.44 0.55 0.58
C ALA A 117 -18.22 1.20 -0.78
N VAL A 118 -17.05 1.79 -0.96
CA VAL A 118 -16.62 2.41 -2.22
C VAL A 118 -15.43 1.68 -2.81
N TYR A 119 -15.29 1.76 -4.13
CA TYR A 119 -14.17 1.18 -4.86
C TYR A 119 -13.82 2.08 -6.06
N ASN A 120 -12.57 2.02 -6.52
CA ASN A 120 -12.10 2.74 -7.72
C ASN A 120 -11.42 1.81 -8.74
N MET A 121 -11.26 0.53 -8.41
CA MET A 121 -10.64 -0.47 -9.29
C MET A 121 -11.44 -1.79 -9.26
N VAL A 122 -11.47 -2.49 -10.40
CA VAL A 122 -12.00 -3.86 -10.50
C VAL A 122 -10.97 -4.74 -11.20
N VAL A 123 -10.52 -5.80 -10.54
CA VAL A 123 -9.60 -6.79 -11.11
C VAL A 123 -10.21 -8.18 -10.92
N ASN A 124 -10.34 -8.95 -12.00
CA ASN A 124 -10.94 -10.29 -11.97
C ASN A 124 -12.29 -10.35 -11.23
N ASN A 125 -13.15 -9.35 -11.46
CA ASN A 125 -14.46 -9.20 -10.83
C ASN A 125 -14.45 -8.91 -9.31
N VAL A 126 -13.27 -8.70 -8.73
CA VAL A 126 -13.09 -8.25 -7.33
C VAL A 126 -12.89 -6.74 -7.31
N LYS A 127 -13.52 -6.06 -6.35
CA LYS A 127 -13.55 -4.60 -6.28
C LYS A 127 -12.60 -4.09 -5.21
N TYR A 128 -11.75 -3.13 -5.54
CA TYR A 128 -10.74 -2.61 -4.63
C TYR A 128 -10.82 -1.09 -4.55
N LEU A 129 -10.44 -0.57 -3.39
CA LEU A 129 -10.21 0.85 -3.17
C LEU A 129 -8.71 1.03 -2.99
N VAL A 130 -8.04 1.61 -3.99
CA VAL A 130 -6.58 1.69 -4.06
C VAL A 130 -6.17 3.15 -4.19
N GLN A 131 -5.17 3.57 -3.42
CA GLN A 131 -4.59 4.90 -3.50
C GLN A 131 -4.00 5.17 -4.89
N GLN A 132 -4.05 6.43 -5.32
CA GLN A 132 -3.43 6.89 -6.56
C GLN A 132 -1.92 7.06 -6.40
N ASN A 133 -1.21 7.18 -7.53
CA ASN A 133 0.21 7.50 -7.56
C ASN A 133 0.43 8.88 -8.18
N TRP A 134 1.57 9.50 -7.84
CA TRP A 134 1.99 10.75 -8.46
C TRP A 134 2.38 10.55 -9.91
N ARG A 135 1.77 11.33 -10.80
CA ARG A 135 2.03 11.29 -12.25
C ARG A 135 2.96 12.42 -12.64
N LEU A 136 4.21 12.09 -12.98
CA LEU A 136 5.22 13.08 -13.32
C LEU A 136 4.81 13.99 -14.51
N ALA A 137 4.13 13.44 -15.50
CA ALA A 137 3.76 14.18 -16.72
C ALA A 137 2.67 15.25 -16.48
N THR A 138 1.73 14.97 -15.59
CA THR A 138 0.57 15.84 -15.32
C THR A 138 0.67 16.57 -13.99
N GLN A 139 1.63 16.22 -13.13
CA GLN A 139 1.85 16.80 -11.81
C GLN A 139 0.60 16.71 -10.92
N ASP A 140 -0.06 15.56 -10.94
CA ASP A 140 -1.26 15.27 -10.16
C ASP A 140 -1.31 13.80 -9.72
N CYS A 141 -2.27 13.50 -8.83
CA CYS A 141 -2.59 12.13 -8.44
C CYS A 141 -3.51 11.48 -9.47
N GLY A 142 -3.17 10.27 -9.89
CA GLY A 142 -3.98 9.50 -10.82
C GLY A 142 -3.78 8.00 -10.68
N MET A 143 -4.73 7.23 -11.21
CA MET A 143 -4.53 5.81 -11.44
C MET A 143 -3.58 5.65 -12.62
N SER A 144 -2.52 4.86 -12.44
CA SER A 144 -1.55 4.46 -13.48
C SER A 144 -1.96 3.18 -14.17
#